data_AF-A0A820L866-F1
#
_entry.id   AF-A0A820L866-F1
#
_cell.length_a   1.000
_cell.length_b   1.000
_cell.length_c   1.000
_cell.angle_alpha   90.00
_cell.angle_beta   90.00
_cell.angle_gamma   90.00
#
_symmetry.space_group_name_H-M   'P 1'
#
loop_
_entity.id
_entity.type
_entity.pdbx_description
1 polymer ?
#
loop_
_entity_poly.entity_id
_entity_poly.type
_entity_poly.pdbx_seq_one_letter_code
_entity_poly.pdbx_strand_id
1 'polypeptide(L)'
;GDSICQTSKTYQTCSQDCSNELSGCGIFKEESCVDDSQFHATPGVEEKRWQTPKPNMNGYQSSFQDYHTLVDYADIIYIDTDRLAADVCLQTKHRQSNSIILTYFFDGIAQKTKYKRYTSAYTGILSAVITGSDRSTLDLPEIDFLWNAKLIFSRSGDYRNGQKGAIA
;
A
#
# COMPACT_ATOMS: atom_id res chain seq x y z
N GLY A 1 21.30 -11.53 -1.41
CA GLY A 1 21.37 -10.59 -2.54
C GLY A 1 19.98 -10.28 -3.08
N ASP A 2 19.04 -9.59 -2.44
CA ASP A 2 18.88 -9.13 -1.06
C ASP A 2 17.39 -8.90 -0.82
N SER A 3 16.94 -9.21 0.39
CA SER A 3 15.55 -9.14 0.86
C SER A 3 15.13 -7.68 1.06
N ILE A 4 14.84 -6.95 -0.01
CA ILE A 4 14.65 -5.48 -0.01
C ILE A 4 13.24 -5.03 0.46
N CYS A 5 12.27 -5.94 0.59
CA CYS A 5 11.03 -5.57 1.28
C CYS A 5 11.36 -5.27 2.74
N GLN A 6 11.26 -4.00 3.16
CA GLN A 6 11.43 -3.67 4.58
C GLN A 6 10.50 -4.56 5.40
N THR A 7 11.06 -5.22 6.41
CA THR A 7 10.30 -6.08 7.31
C THR A 7 9.26 -5.25 8.05
N SER A 8 8.04 -5.75 8.12
CA SER A 8 6.97 -5.18 8.93
C SER A 8 7.45 -4.94 10.36
N LYS A 9 7.34 -3.70 10.86
CA LYS A 9 7.54 -3.39 12.28
C LYS A 9 6.64 -4.31 13.11
N THR A 10 7.20 -4.98 14.10
CA THR A 10 6.44 -5.74 15.09
C THR A 10 5.70 -4.78 16.00
N TYR A 11 4.38 -4.83 15.98
CA TYR A 11 3.51 -4.10 16.90
C TYR A 11 3.26 -4.97 18.12
N GLN A 12 3.44 -4.42 19.32
CA GLN A 12 3.13 -5.11 20.57
C GLN A 12 1.68 -4.75 20.94
N THR A 13 0.82 -5.76 21.11
CA THR A 13 -0.58 -5.56 21.53
C THR A 13 -0.63 -5.36 23.04
N CYS A 14 -1.29 -4.30 23.52
CA CYS A 14 -1.53 -4.07 24.94
C CYS A 14 -2.50 -5.10 25.53
N SER A 15 -2.49 -5.34 26.85
CA SER A 15 -3.21 -6.47 27.46
C SER A 15 -4.62 -6.14 28.00
N GLN A 16 -5.14 -4.94 27.77
CA GLN A 16 -6.47 -4.54 28.26
C GLN A 16 -7.29 -3.81 27.19
N ASP A 17 -8.54 -4.24 27.04
CA ASP A 17 -9.57 -3.56 26.25
C ASP A 17 -9.89 -2.19 26.86
N CYS A 18 -9.71 -1.12 26.10
CA CYS A 18 -10.07 0.23 26.51
C CYS A 18 -11.57 0.47 26.30
N SER A 19 -12.22 1.12 27.27
CA SER A 19 -13.64 1.48 27.19
C SER A 19 -13.91 2.40 25.99
N ASN A 20 -14.90 2.06 25.17
CA ASN A 20 -15.25 2.79 23.93
C ASN A 20 -15.97 4.14 24.16
N GLU A 21 -16.10 4.62 25.39
CA GLU A 21 -16.75 5.90 25.70
C GLU A 21 -15.73 6.93 26.21
N LEU A 22 -15.52 7.99 25.41
CA LEU A 22 -14.71 9.14 25.80
C LEU A 22 -15.60 10.26 26.35
N SER A 23 -15.24 10.80 27.50
CA SER A 23 -15.91 11.99 28.06
C SER A 23 -15.42 13.28 27.40
N GLY A 24 -16.36 14.15 26.98
CA GLY A 24 -16.06 15.47 26.40
C GLY A 24 -15.40 15.41 25.01
N CYS A 25 -14.50 16.36 24.71
CA CYS A 25 -13.68 16.38 23.49
C CYS A 25 -12.42 15.50 23.60
N GLY A 26 -12.52 14.37 24.32
CA GLY A 26 -11.41 13.41 24.42
C GLY A 26 -11.06 12.86 23.04
N ILE A 27 -9.77 12.67 22.79
CA ILE A 27 -9.29 11.84 21.69
C ILE A 27 -9.00 10.44 22.22
N PHE A 28 -9.23 9.42 21.40
CA PHE A 28 -8.70 8.07 21.68
C PHE A 28 -7.18 8.18 21.64
N LYS A 29 -6.54 8.27 22.80
CA LYS A 29 -5.07 8.30 22.90
C LYS A 29 -4.48 6.95 22.50
N GLU A 30 -5.30 5.91 22.37
CA GLU A 30 -4.84 4.54 22.21
C GLU A 30 -4.38 4.16 20.81
N GLU A 31 -4.47 5.08 19.83
CA GLU A 31 -3.88 4.93 18.48
C GLU A 31 -2.85 6.03 18.23
N SER A 32 -1.94 6.24 19.19
CA SER A 32 -0.92 7.29 19.12
C SER A 32 0.48 6.74 19.34
N CYS A 33 1.48 7.44 18.82
CA CYS A 33 2.87 7.16 19.13
C CYS A 33 3.10 7.44 20.62
N VAL A 34 3.58 6.43 21.35
CA VAL A 34 3.98 6.56 22.76
C VAL A 34 5.33 7.26 22.85
N ASP A 35 6.23 6.99 21.90
CA ASP A 35 7.51 7.65 21.69
C ASP A 35 7.94 7.56 20.21
N ASP A 36 9.13 8.04 19.86
CA ASP A 36 9.66 8.04 18.48
C ASP A 36 9.81 6.62 17.86
N SER A 37 9.71 5.58 18.67
CA SER A 37 9.91 4.18 18.30
C SER A 37 8.70 3.27 18.56
N GLN A 38 7.74 3.72 19.37
CA GLN A 38 6.62 2.91 19.85
C GLN A 38 5.27 3.51 19.43
N PHE A 39 4.44 2.67 18.82
CA PHE A 39 3.04 2.99 18.51
C PHE A 39 2.14 2.17 19.42
N HIS A 40 1.28 2.83 20.20
CA HIS A 40 0.22 2.16 20.92
C HIS A 40 -0.90 1.85 19.93
N ALA A 41 -1.26 0.58 19.82
CA ALA A 41 -2.46 0.14 19.11
C ALA A 41 -3.32 -0.66 20.09
N THR A 42 -4.61 -0.34 20.14
CA THR A 42 -5.56 -1.11 20.93
C THR A 42 -5.61 -2.56 20.44
N PRO A 43 -5.77 -3.56 21.33
CA PRO A 43 -6.11 -4.92 20.91
C PRO A 43 -7.27 -4.93 19.91
N GLY A 44 -7.18 -5.78 18.89
CA GLY A 44 -8.20 -5.90 17.85
C GLY A 44 -8.14 -4.85 16.74
N VAL A 45 -7.24 -3.86 16.76
CA VAL A 45 -7.06 -2.92 15.61
C VAL A 45 -6.70 -3.67 14.33
N GLU A 46 -5.82 -4.67 14.41
CA GLU A 46 -5.52 -5.53 13.25
C GLU A 46 -6.73 -6.37 12.81
N GLU A 47 -7.69 -6.66 13.69
CA GLU A 47 -8.93 -7.36 13.35
C GLU A 47 -9.94 -6.43 12.65
N LYS A 48 -9.88 -5.13 12.93
CA LYS A 48 -10.67 -4.09 12.24
C LYS A 48 -10.28 -3.92 10.76
N ARG A 49 -9.13 -4.47 10.35
CA ARG A 49 -8.69 -4.50 8.94
C ARG A 49 -9.69 -5.21 8.01
N TRP A 50 -10.44 -6.19 8.52
CA TRP A 50 -11.27 -7.11 7.72
C TRP A 50 -12.76 -6.75 7.72
N GLN A 51 -13.11 -5.49 7.98
CA GLN A 51 -14.50 -5.05 8.20
C GLN A 51 -15.24 -4.67 6.91
N THR A 52 -14.57 -4.72 5.76
CA THR A 52 -15.21 -4.46 4.48
C THR A 52 -16.34 -5.47 4.23
N PRO A 53 -17.54 -5.04 3.78
CA PRO A 53 -18.61 -5.97 3.47
C PRO A 53 -18.19 -6.99 2.40
N LYS A 54 -18.73 -8.20 2.48
CA LYS A 54 -18.55 -9.27 1.50
C LYS A 54 -19.54 -9.09 0.34
N PRO A 55 -19.27 -9.70 -0.83
CA PRO A 55 -20.27 -9.80 -1.87
C PRO A 55 -21.60 -10.33 -1.31
N ASN A 56 -22.72 -9.72 -1.75
CA ASN A 56 -24.08 -10.00 -1.30
C ASN A 56 -24.45 -9.54 0.13
N MET A 57 -23.57 -8.83 0.85
CA MET A 57 -23.94 -8.15 2.09
C MET A 57 -24.43 -6.71 1.82
N ASN A 58 -25.31 -6.21 2.68
CA ASN A 58 -25.75 -4.82 2.62
C ASN A 58 -24.55 -3.88 2.77
N GLY A 59 -24.49 -2.85 1.92
CA GLY A 59 -23.39 -1.88 1.89
C GLY A 59 -22.16 -2.33 1.10
N TYR A 60 -22.15 -3.52 0.49
CA TYR A 60 -21.09 -3.93 -0.43
C TYR A 60 -21.06 -3.05 -1.69
N GLN A 61 -19.86 -2.69 -2.12
CA GLN A 61 -19.59 -2.07 -3.42
C GLN A 61 -18.56 -2.92 -4.17
N SER A 62 -18.70 -3.05 -5.48
CA SER A 62 -17.77 -3.86 -6.29
C SER A 62 -16.31 -3.37 -6.21
N SER A 63 -16.12 -2.06 -6.02
CA SER A 63 -14.81 -1.44 -5.80
C SER A 63 -14.10 -1.93 -4.54
N PHE A 64 -14.82 -2.56 -3.60
CA PHE A 64 -14.24 -3.19 -2.42
C PHE A 64 -13.54 -4.52 -2.72
N GLN A 65 -13.81 -5.13 -3.87
CA GLN A 65 -13.19 -6.38 -4.28
C GLN A 65 -13.22 -7.42 -3.13
N ASP A 66 -12.06 -7.95 -2.75
CA ASP A 66 -11.89 -8.89 -1.64
C ASP A 66 -11.17 -8.29 -0.41
N TYR A 67 -11.25 -6.97 -0.20
CA TYR A 67 -10.65 -6.30 0.98
C TYR A 67 -11.12 -6.85 2.35
N HIS A 68 -12.20 -7.63 2.38
CA HIS A 68 -12.69 -8.33 3.56
C HIS A 68 -11.82 -9.55 3.97
N THR A 69 -10.92 -10.02 3.11
CA THR A 69 -10.04 -11.18 3.36
C THR A 69 -8.60 -10.99 2.87
N LEU A 70 -8.39 -10.18 1.84
CA LEU A 70 -7.10 -9.91 1.21
C LEU A 70 -6.87 -8.40 1.17
N VAL A 71 -5.79 -7.92 1.79
CA VAL A 71 -5.35 -6.53 1.65
C VAL A 71 -3.94 -6.47 1.09
N ASP A 72 -3.65 -5.45 0.30
CA ASP A 72 -2.33 -5.23 -0.27
C ASP A 72 -2.12 -3.74 -0.58
N TYR A 73 -0.86 -3.36 -0.72
CA TYR A 73 -0.44 -2.11 -1.33
C TYR A 73 0.92 -2.29 -1.99
N ALA A 74 1.19 -1.49 -3.02
CA ALA A 74 2.49 -1.45 -3.66
C ALA A 74 3.41 -0.44 -2.95
N ASP A 75 4.55 -0.94 -2.52
CA ASP A 75 5.67 -0.15 -2.00
C ASP A 75 6.70 0.03 -3.13
N ILE A 76 7.02 1.27 -3.47
CA ILE A 76 7.87 1.62 -4.61
C ILE A 76 9.09 2.37 -4.09
N ILE A 77 10.25 1.74 -4.22
CA ILE A 77 11.52 2.28 -3.73
C ILE A 77 12.42 2.55 -4.93
N TYR A 78 12.69 3.82 -5.21
CA TYR A 78 13.71 4.20 -6.20
C TYR A 78 15.09 3.95 -5.62
N ILE A 79 15.92 3.21 -6.36
CA ILE A 79 17.19 2.69 -5.84
C ILE A 79 18.41 3.51 -6.28
N ASP A 80 18.20 4.46 -7.19
CA ASP A 80 19.22 5.36 -7.72
C ASP A 80 18.79 6.83 -7.57
N THR A 81 19.77 7.72 -7.53
CA THR A 81 19.52 9.16 -7.36
C THR A 81 18.80 9.77 -8.55
N ASP A 82 19.06 9.25 -9.75
CA ASP A 82 18.42 9.68 -11.00
C ASP A 82 17.02 9.10 -11.16
N ARG A 83 16.62 8.19 -10.26
CA ARG A 83 15.32 7.54 -10.23
C ARG A 83 15.00 6.89 -11.57
N LEU A 84 15.97 6.20 -12.16
CA LEU A 84 15.85 5.41 -13.38
C LEU A 84 15.69 3.92 -13.11
N ALA A 85 15.69 3.51 -11.84
CA ALA A 85 15.35 2.17 -11.40
C ALA A 85 14.52 2.19 -10.12
N ALA A 86 13.55 1.29 -10.04
CA ALA A 86 12.69 1.15 -8.88
C ALA A 86 12.41 -0.32 -8.55
N ASP A 87 12.36 -0.60 -7.26
CA ASP A 87 11.92 -1.86 -6.68
C ASP A 87 10.45 -1.74 -6.30
N VAL A 88 9.60 -2.58 -6.89
CA VAL A 88 8.18 -2.67 -6.53
C VAL A 88 7.99 -3.89 -5.66
N CYS A 89 7.45 -3.67 -4.46
CA CYS A 89 7.17 -4.68 -3.46
C CYS A 89 5.69 -4.66 -3.09
N LEU A 90 5.00 -5.78 -3.28
CA LEU A 90 3.61 -5.95 -2.85
C LEU A 90 3.57 -6.36 -1.38
N GLN A 91 2.89 -5.58 -0.54
CA GLN A 91 2.82 -5.74 0.91
C GLN A 91 1.52 -6.41 1.35
N THR A 92 1.41 -7.68 0.97
CA THR A 92 0.14 -8.40 1.05
C THR A 92 -0.09 -9.03 2.43
N LYS A 93 -1.32 -8.91 2.92
CA LYS A 93 -1.81 -9.68 4.07
C LYS A 93 -3.09 -10.40 3.69
N HIS A 94 -3.17 -11.67 4.08
CA HIS A 94 -4.39 -12.46 3.96
C HIS A 94 -4.89 -12.85 5.36
N ARG A 95 -6.21 -12.85 5.56
CA ARG A 95 -6.85 -13.20 6.84
C ARG A 95 -6.48 -14.60 7.33
N GLN A 96 -6.19 -15.51 6.39
CA GLN A 96 -5.75 -16.89 6.64
C GLN A 96 -4.36 -17.15 6.05
N SER A 97 -3.37 -16.33 6.42
CA SER A 97 -2.02 -16.36 5.84
C SER A 97 -1.31 -17.72 5.91
N ASN A 98 -1.62 -18.57 6.91
CA ASN A 98 -0.97 -19.86 7.10
C ASN A 98 -1.48 -20.98 6.18
N SER A 99 -2.59 -20.78 5.47
CA SER A 99 -3.24 -21.83 4.66
C SER A 99 -3.48 -21.43 3.20
N ILE A 100 -3.02 -20.25 2.79
CA ILE A 100 -3.27 -19.69 1.47
C ILE A 100 -1.97 -19.52 0.69
N ILE A 101 -2.00 -19.95 -0.56
CA ILE A 101 -0.92 -19.72 -1.52
C ILE A 101 -1.27 -18.46 -2.31
N LEU A 102 -0.41 -17.45 -2.23
CA LEU A 102 -0.55 -16.22 -2.99
C LEU A 102 0.21 -16.32 -4.31
N THR A 103 -0.40 -15.82 -5.37
CA THR A 103 0.22 -15.60 -6.68
C THR A 103 0.12 -14.11 -7.01
N TYR A 104 1.24 -13.56 -7.46
CA TYR A 104 1.37 -12.14 -7.80
C TYR A 104 1.46 -12.01 -9.31
N PHE A 105 0.79 -11.02 -9.87
CA PHE A 105 0.81 -10.74 -11.29
C PHE A 105 1.35 -9.34 -11.49
N PHE A 106 2.42 -9.23 -12.26
CA PHE A 106 2.96 -7.96 -12.72
C PHE A 106 2.78 -7.90 -14.24
N ASP A 107 1.93 -6.98 -14.72
CA ASP A 107 1.51 -6.91 -16.12
C ASP A 107 0.92 -8.23 -16.64
N GLY A 108 0.10 -8.89 -15.80
CA GLY A 108 -0.51 -10.19 -16.11
C GLY A 108 0.45 -11.38 -16.05
N ILE A 109 1.74 -11.18 -15.76
CA ILE A 109 2.72 -12.27 -15.65
C ILE A 109 2.73 -12.80 -14.21
N ALA A 110 2.30 -14.05 -14.05
CA ALA A 110 2.26 -14.74 -12.76
C ALA A 110 3.66 -14.99 -12.19
N GLN A 111 3.81 -14.72 -10.90
CA GLN A 111 5.03 -14.91 -10.11
C GLN A 111 4.67 -15.37 -8.69
N LYS A 112 5.57 -16.14 -8.09
CA LYS A 112 5.48 -16.52 -6.66
C LYS A 112 6.07 -15.44 -5.75
N THR A 113 6.93 -14.59 -6.29
CA THR A 113 7.59 -13.52 -5.56
C THR A 113 6.75 -12.25 -5.62
N LYS A 114 6.60 -11.60 -4.47
CA LYS A 114 5.88 -10.32 -4.32
C LYS A 114 6.70 -9.10 -4.75
N TYR A 115 7.87 -9.30 -5.37
CA TYR A 115 8.85 -8.27 -5.68
C TYR A 115 9.26 -8.35 -7.14
N LYS A 116 9.38 -7.20 -7.80
CA LYS A 116 9.94 -7.07 -9.14
C LYS A 116 10.65 -5.72 -9.29
N ARG A 117 11.84 -5.76 -9.89
CA ARG A 117 12.62 -4.57 -10.24
C ARG A 117 12.26 -4.08 -11.64
N TYR A 118 12.13 -2.77 -11.77
CA TYR A 118 11.93 -2.07 -13.03
C TYR A 118 13.05 -1.06 -13.26
N THR A 119 13.28 -0.76 -14.53
CA THR A 119 14.18 0.31 -14.97
C THR A 119 13.44 1.22 -15.94
N SER A 120 14.05 2.35 -16.28
CA SER A 120 13.54 3.30 -17.27
C SER A 120 13.35 2.73 -18.68
N ALA A 121 13.77 1.48 -18.93
CA ALA A 121 13.41 0.74 -20.13
C ALA A 121 11.92 0.34 -20.15
N TYR A 122 11.27 0.24 -18.99
CA TYR A 122 9.83 0.02 -18.87
C TYR A 122 9.10 1.36 -18.97
N THR A 123 8.41 1.60 -20.09
CA THR A 123 7.68 2.86 -20.35
C THR A 123 6.17 2.74 -20.16
N GLY A 124 5.70 1.63 -19.58
CA GLY A 124 4.29 1.36 -19.35
C GLY A 124 3.80 1.88 -18.01
N ILE A 125 2.49 1.75 -17.79
CA ILE A 125 1.85 1.88 -16.48
C ILE A 125 1.71 0.47 -15.94
N LEU A 126 2.30 0.20 -14.77
CA LEU A 126 2.33 -1.13 -14.19
C LEU A 126 0.96 -1.51 -13.62
N SER A 127 0.44 -2.66 -14.06
CA SER A 127 -0.72 -3.32 -13.45
C SER A 127 -0.25 -4.41 -12.48
N ALA A 128 -0.79 -4.41 -11.26
CA ALA A 128 -0.48 -5.38 -10.22
C ALA A 128 -1.75 -6.04 -9.69
N VAL A 129 -1.82 -7.37 -9.80
CA VAL A 129 -2.94 -8.17 -9.32
C VAL A 129 -2.43 -9.27 -8.39
N ILE A 130 -3.19 -9.59 -7.36
CA ILE A 130 -2.86 -10.61 -6.37
C ILE A 130 -4.02 -11.58 -6.31
N THR A 131 -3.73 -12.89 -6.37
CA THR A 131 -4.75 -13.93 -6.20
C THR A 131 -4.34 -14.92 -5.12
N GLY A 132 -5.27 -15.27 -4.24
CA GLY A 132 -5.14 -16.39 -3.31
C GLY A 132 -5.65 -17.70 -3.90
N SER A 133 -5.14 -18.82 -3.38
CA SER A 133 -5.64 -20.17 -3.71
C SER A 133 -7.10 -20.41 -3.33
N ASP A 134 -7.69 -19.56 -2.48
CA ASP A 134 -9.12 -19.52 -2.15
C ASP A 134 -9.96 -18.72 -3.15
N ARG A 135 -9.33 -18.23 -4.23
CA ARG A 135 -9.90 -17.35 -5.26
C ARG A 135 -10.12 -15.90 -4.85
N SER A 136 -9.65 -15.50 -3.66
CA SER A 136 -9.58 -14.07 -3.32
C SER A 136 -8.70 -13.34 -4.33
N THR A 137 -9.12 -12.17 -4.78
CA THR A 137 -8.43 -11.37 -5.79
C THR A 137 -8.41 -9.91 -5.40
N LEU A 138 -7.26 -9.27 -5.59
CA LEU A 138 -7.12 -7.84 -5.42
C LEU A 138 -6.35 -7.24 -6.60
N ASP A 139 -7.01 -6.36 -7.33
CA ASP A 139 -6.45 -5.50 -8.37
C ASP A 139 -6.07 -4.17 -7.74
N LEU A 140 -4.78 -3.85 -7.80
CA LEU A 140 -4.26 -2.61 -7.24
C LEU A 140 -4.44 -1.46 -8.23
N PRO A 141 -4.55 -0.22 -7.73
CA PRO A 141 -4.44 0.95 -8.59
C PRO A 141 -3.19 0.90 -9.45
N GLU A 142 -3.32 1.39 -10.67
CA GLU A 142 -2.24 1.50 -11.63
C GLU A 142 -1.03 2.25 -11.06
N ILE A 143 0.17 1.71 -11.29
CA ILE A 143 1.42 2.25 -10.78
C ILE A 143 2.17 2.91 -11.94
N ASP A 144 2.35 4.23 -11.84
CA ASP A 144 3.19 4.97 -12.77
C ASP A 144 4.57 5.27 -12.15
N PHE A 145 5.60 5.22 -12.98
CA PHE A 145 6.97 5.49 -12.56
C PHE A 145 7.38 6.92 -12.92
N LEU A 146 8.26 7.50 -12.10
CA LEU A 146 8.66 8.89 -12.28
C LEU A 146 9.30 9.15 -13.65
N TRP A 147 10.06 8.19 -14.17
CA TRP A 147 10.70 8.32 -15.48
C TRP A 147 9.72 8.36 -16.65
N ASN A 148 8.45 7.99 -16.45
CA ASN A 148 7.40 8.12 -17.46
C ASN A 148 6.83 9.55 -17.51
N ALA A 149 7.09 10.39 -16.50
CA ALA A 149 6.60 11.76 -16.46
C ALA A 149 7.18 12.58 -17.62
N LYS A 150 6.33 13.29 -18.36
CA LYS A 150 6.77 14.18 -19.43
C LYS A 150 7.61 15.32 -18.85
N LEU A 151 8.78 15.55 -19.45
CA LEU A 151 9.60 16.71 -19.12
C LEU A 151 8.80 18.00 -19.34
N ILE A 152 8.83 18.88 -18.34
CA ILE A 152 8.31 20.24 -18.49
C ILE A 152 9.29 20.96 -19.43
N PHE A 153 8.85 21.28 -20.64
CA PHE A 153 9.66 22.05 -21.58
C PHE A 153 10.08 23.38 -20.95
N SER A 154 11.37 23.72 -21.08
CA SER A 154 11.85 25.05 -20.70
C SER A 154 11.08 26.10 -21.50
N ARG A 155 10.49 27.07 -20.80
CA ARG A 155 9.87 28.23 -21.45
C ARG A 155 10.75 29.44 -21.18
N SER A 156 10.92 30.34 -22.14
CA SER A 156 11.53 31.65 -21.87
C SER A 156 10.53 32.49 -21.08
N GLY A 157 10.73 32.61 -19.76
CA GLY A 157 9.82 33.35 -18.89
C GLY A 157 10.42 33.63 -17.52
N ASP A 158 9.98 34.72 -16.92
CA ASP A 158 10.38 35.17 -15.59
C ASP A 158 9.79 34.24 -14.51
N TYR A 159 10.57 33.24 -14.12
CA TYR A 159 10.22 32.26 -13.09
C TYR A 159 10.63 32.68 -11.67
N ARG A 160 10.93 33.97 -11.41
CA ARG A 160 11.27 34.57 -10.09
C ARG A 160 10.94 33.67 -8.88
N ASN A 161 11.83 32.72 -8.58
CA ASN A 161 11.73 31.77 -7.49
C ASN A 161 10.40 31.01 -7.34
N GLY A 162 9.81 30.53 -8.44
CA GLY A 162 8.67 29.59 -8.40
C GLY A 162 7.31 30.21 -8.05
N GLN A 163 7.22 31.54 -7.96
CA GLN A 163 5.98 32.22 -7.53
C GLN A 163 4.88 32.26 -8.61
N LYS A 164 5.19 31.85 -9.85
CA LYS A 164 4.24 31.69 -10.96
C LYS A 164 4.54 30.44 -11.78
N GLY A 165 3.91 29.32 -11.42
CA GLY A 165 3.81 28.12 -12.25
C GLY A 165 2.86 27.13 -11.55
N ALA A 166 1.84 26.55 -12.16
CA ALA A 166 1.48 26.42 -13.56
C ALA A 166 -0.06 26.31 -13.70
N ILE A 167 -0.62 26.81 -14.81
CA ILE A 167 -1.85 26.26 -15.40
C ILE A 167 -1.51 26.02 -16.87
N ALA A 168 -1.73 24.79 -17.33
CA ALA A 168 -2.00 24.47 -18.71
C ALA A 168 -3.19 23.52 -18.71
#